data_AF-A0A2D6KFK1-F1
#
_entry.id   AF-A0A2D6KFK1-F1
#
_cell.length_a   1.000
_cell.length_b   1.000
_cell.length_c   1.000
_cell.angle_alpha   90.00
_cell.angle_beta   90.00
_cell.angle_gamma   90.00
#
_symmetry.space_group_name_H-M   'P 1'
#
loop_
_entity.id
_entity.type
_entity.pdbx_description
1 polymer ?
#
loop_
_entity_poly.entity_id
_entity_poly.type
_entity_poly.pdbx_seq_one_letter_code
_entity_poly.pdbx_strand_id
1 'polypeptide(L)'
;MPNITLSISDELKKQIEELPELNISESVRNFLSEKVKRFLLLKKLDKMLENSELTEDDCIRMGNEIKEGMWEKYKKEGWGNENKGVSS
;
A
#
# COMPACT_ATOMS: atom_id res chain seq x y z
N MET A 1 3.40 -22.77 23.06
CA MET A 1 3.44 -21.93 21.86
C MET A 1 3.69 -22.82 20.65
N PRO A 2 3.01 -22.61 19.52
CA PRO A 2 3.37 -23.28 18.27
C PRO A 2 4.80 -22.92 17.87
N ASN A 3 5.54 -23.90 17.35
CA ASN A 3 6.91 -23.72 16.87
C ASN A 3 6.98 -24.02 15.37
N ILE A 4 7.96 -23.40 14.70
CA ILE A 4 8.27 -23.62 13.29
C ILE A 4 9.78 -23.86 13.21
N THR A 5 10.18 -24.94 12.55
CA THR A 5 11.59 -25.21 12.21
C THR A 5 11.76 -25.05 10.71
N LEU A 6 12.72 -24.22 10.29
CA LEU A 6 13.07 -24.04 8.87
C LEU A 6 14.45 -24.60 8.59
N SER A 7 14.58 -25.22 7.42
CA SER A 7 15.89 -25.46 6.81
C SER A 7 16.28 -24.23 5.97
N ILE A 8 17.51 -23.77 6.14
CA ILE A 8 18.11 -22.67 5.38
C ILE A 8 19.39 -23.15 4.70
N SER A 9 19.88 -22.40 3.72
CA SER A 9 21.19 -22.70 3.11
C SER A 9 22.32 -22.44 4.10
N ASP A 10 23.43 -23.17 3.94
CA ASP A 10 24.64 -22.96 4.75
C ASP A 10 25.18 -21.53 4.62
N GLU A 11 25.05 -20.94 3.44
CA GLU A 11 25.44 -19.54 3.19
C GLU A 11 24.63 -18.56 4.04
N LEU A 12 23.30 -18.71 4.07
CA LEU A 12 22.44 -17.84 4.88
C LEU A 12 22.69 -18.03 6.37
N LYS A 13 22.99 -19.27 6.80
CA LYS A 13 23.36 -19.57 8.19
C LYS A 13 24.62 -18.80 8.59
N LYS A 14 25.67 -18.81 7.77
CA LYS A 14 26.91 -18.05 8.04
C LYS A 14 26.65 -16.56 8.16
N GLN A 15 25.89 -15.98 7.23
CA GLN A 15 25.54 -14.56 7.26
C GLN A 15 24.75 -14.17 8.52
N ILE A 16 23.88 -15.06 9.01
CA ILE A 16 23.16 -14.86 10.27
C ILE A 16 24.11 -14.92 11.48
N GLU A 17 25.03 -15.89 11.49
CA GLU A 17 26.01 -16.05 12.57
C GLU A 17 26.99 -14.86 12.68
N GLU A 18 27.26 -14.18 11.56
CA GLU A 18 28.06 -12.94 11.51
C GLU A 18 27.33 -11.70 12.08
N LEU A 19 26.01 -11.77 12.30
CA LEU A 19 25.16 -10.66 12.74
C LEU A 19 24.43 -10.98 14.06
N PRO A 20 25.15 -11.23 15.18
CA PRO A 20 24.57 -11.68 16.44
C PRO A 20 23.63 -10.66 17.11
N GLU A 21 23.74 -9.39 16.75
CA GLU A 21 22.86 -8.31 17.20
C GLU A 21 21.45 -8.37 16.58
N LEU A 22 21.26 -9.11 15.48
CA LEU A 22 19.97 -9.23 14.83
C LEU A 22 19.07 -10.28 15.48
N ASN A 23 17.89 -9.86 15.94
CA ASN A 23 16.84 -10.79 16.36
C ASN A 23 16.15 -11.43 15.13
N ILE A 24 16.81 -12.43 14.54
CA ILE A 24 16.32 -13.13 13.35
C ILE A 24 14.95 -13.76 13.59
N SER A 25 14.76 -14.37 14.76
CA SER A 25 13.51 -15.05 15.10
C SER A 25 12.31 -14.09 15.10
N GLU A 26 12.48 -12.89 15.63
CA GLU A 26 11.43 -11.86 15.61
C GLU A 26 11.20 -11.31 14.21
N SER A 27 12.28 -11.05 13.48
CA SER A 27 12.21 -10.56 12.09
C SER A 27 11.45 -11.54 11.19
N VAL A 28 11.73 -12.84 11.31
CA VAL A 28 11.02 -13.90 10.56
C VAL A 28 9.55 -13.96 10.97
N ARG A 29 9.22 -13.88 12.27
CA ARG A 29 7.83 -13.84 12.73
C ARG A 29 7.06 -12.66 12.16
N ASN A 30 7.67 -11.47 12.17
CA ASN A 30 7.06 -10.25 11.63
C ASN A 30 6.87 -10.37 10.12
N PHE A 31 7.88 -10.84 9.40
CA PHE A 31 7.79 -11.08 7.96
C PHE A 31 6.64 -12.04 7.62
N LEU A 32 6.56 -13.19 8.30
CA LEU A 32 5.49 -14.17 8.07
C LEU A 32 4.11 -13.59 8.39
N SER A 33 3.98 -12.88 9.51
CA SER A 33 2.72 -12.23 9.92
C SER A 33 2.22 -11.25 8.85
N GLU A 34 3.09 -10.35 8.38
CA GLU A 34 2.73 -9.35 7.37
C GLU A 34 2.44 -9.98 6.01
N LYS A 35 3.20 -11.01 5.61
CA LYS A 35 2.92 -11.77 4.39
C LYS A 35 1.55 -12.43 4.44
N VAL A 36 1.23 -13.13 5.53
CA VAL A 36 -0.07 -13.79 5.70
C VAL A 36 -1.21 -12.77 5.69
N LYS A 37 -1.09 -11.67 6.45
CA LYS A 37 -2.11 -10.60 6.45
C LYS A 37 -2.35 -10.05 5.05
N ARG A 38 -1.29 -9.77 4.30
CA ARG A 38 -1.38 -9.29 2.91
C ARG A 38 -2.11 -10.29 2.02
N PHE A 39 -1.74 -11.57 2.08
CA PHE A 39 -2.40 -12.60 1.26
C PHE A 39 -3.88 -12.78 1.63
N LEU A 40 -4.22 -12.75 2.92
CA LEU A 40 -5.61 -12.81 3.36
C LEU A 40 -6.41 -11.59 2.91
N LEU A 41 -5.81 -10.40 2.93
CA LEU A 41 -6.43 -9.19 2.41
C LEU A 41 -6.68 -9.29 0.90
N LEU A 42 -5.68 -9.70 0.12
CA LEU A 42 -5.83 -9.87 -1.34
C LEU A 42 -6.94 -10.88 -1.65
N LYS A 43 -6.93 -12.04 -1.00
CA LYS A 43 -7.98 -13.05 -1.16
C LYS A 43 -9.38 -12.51 -0.82
N LYS A 44 -9.48 -11.66 0.20
CA LYS A 44 -10.73 -10.99 0.56
C LYS A 44 -11.16 -10.00 -0.52
N LEU A 45 -10.24 -9.20 -1.05
CA LEU A 45 -10.52 -8.25 -2.14
C LEU A 45 -10.96 -8.96 -3.41
N ASP A 46 -10.26 -10.03 -3.80
CA ASP A 46 -10.64 -10.87 -4.96
C ASP A 46 -12.08 -11.36 -4.82
N LYS A 47 -12.45 -11.86 -3.62
CA LYS A 47 -13.81 -12.31 -3.35
C LYS A 47 -14.83 -11.17 -3.35
N MET A 48 -14.48 -10.02 -2.79
CA MET A 48 -15.36 -8.85 -2.73
C MET A 48 -15.62 -8.25 -4.13
N LEU A 49 -14.65 -8.36 -5.02
CA LEU A 49 -14.68 -7.75 -6.36
C LEU A 49 -14.98 -8.77 -7.46
N GLU A 50 -15.26 -10.03 -7.13
CA GLU A 50 -15.41 -11.12 -8.11
C GLU A 50 -16.52 -10.88 -9.15
N ASN A 51 -17.55 -10.10 -8.80
CA ASN A 51 -18.66 -9.72 -9.68
C ASN A 51 -18.64 -8.22 -10.03
N SER A 52 -17.51 -7.54 -9.82
CA SER A 52 -17.39 -6.13 -10.17
C SER A 52 -17.35 -5.97 -11.69
N GLU A 53 -18.21 -5.11 -12.23
CA GLU A 53 -18.22 -4.72 -13.64
C GLU A 53 -17.40 -3.44 -13.89
N LEU A 54 -16.69 -2.95 -12.88
CA LEU A 54 -15.95 -1.70 -12.94
C LEU A 54 -14.80 -1.81 -13.95
N THR A 55 -14.83 -0.98 -14.98
CA THR A 55 -13.78 -0.93 -15.99
C THR A 55 -12.73 0.13 -15.68
N GLU A 56 -11.61 0.09 -16.40
CA GLU A 56 -10.58 1.13 -16.32
C GLU A 56 -11.13 2.50 -16.77
N ASP A 57 -11.97 2.53 -17.81
CA ASP A 57 -12.61 3.75 -18.30
C ASP A 57 -13.55 4.35 -17.25
N ASP A 58 -14.29 3.51 -16.51
CA ASP A 58 -15.11 3.96 -15.38
C ASP A 58 -14.25 4.58 -14.27
N CYS A 59 -13.11 3.97 -13.95
CA CYS A 59 -12.17 4.51 -12.97
C CYS A 59 -11.62 5.89 -13.39
N ILE A 60 -11.24 6.04 -14.66
CA ILE A 60 -10.73 7.31 -15.19
C ILE A 60 -11.82 8.38 -15.18
N ARG A 61 -13.04 8.05 -15.60
CA ARG A 61 -14.19 8.97 -15.57
C ARG A 61 -14.45 9.46 -14.15
N MET A 62 -14.57 8.54 -13.19
CA MET A 62 -14.78 8.88 -11.78
C MET A 62 -13.65 9.74 -11.21
N GLY A 63 -12.39 9.44 -11.57
CA GLY A 63 -11.24 10.24 -11.16
C GLY A 63 -11.31 11.70 -11.65
N ASN A 64 -11.80 11.92 -12.88
CA ASN A 64 -12.00 13.26 -13.42
C ASN A 64 -13.15 13.99 -12.73
N GLU A 65 -14.30 13.32 -12.53
CA GLU A 65 -15.45 13.89 -11.81
C GLU A 65 -15.08 14.34 -10.38
N ILE A 66 -14.31 13.51 -9.65
CA ILE A 66 -13.82 13.85 -8.31
C ILE A 66 -12.90 15.08 -8.39
N LYS A 67 -11.98 15.13 -9.34
CA LYS A 67 -11.03 16.23 -9.50
C LYS A 67 -11.75 17.55 -9.78
N GLU A 68 -12.72 17.54 -10.67
CA GLU A 68 -13.55 18.72 -10.98
C GLU A 68 -14.34 19.17 -9.76
N GLY A 69 -15.01 18.25 -9.07
CA GLY A 69 -15.76 18.56 -7.85
C GLY A 69 -14.87 19.15 -6.74
N MET A 70 -13.67 18.58 -6.55
CA MET A 70 -12.69 19.11 -5.59
C MET A 70 -12.18 20.49 -6.00
N TRP A 71 -11.91 20.71 -7.29
CA TRP A 71 -11.48 22.01 -7.81
C TRP A 71 -12.53 23.10 -7.58
N GLU A 72 -13.80 22.81 -7.86
CA GLU A 72 -14.89 23.76 -7.60
C GLU A 72 -15.07 24.06 -6.11
N LYS A 73 -14.89 23.05 -5.24
CA LYS A 73 -14.88 23.27 -3.79
C LYS A 73 -13.73 24.19 -3.37
N TYR A 74 -12.52 23.93 -3.83
CA TYR A 74 -11.35 24.72 -3.47
C TYR A 74 -11.41 26.15 -4.01
N LYS A 75 -11.94 26.37 -5.21
CA LYS A 75 -12.23 27.73 -5.71
C LYS A 75 -13.15 28.51 -4.79
N LYS A 76 -14.22 27.88 -4.29
CA LYS A 76 -15.15 28.51 -3.33
C LYS A 76 -14.49 28.84 -2.00
N GLU A 77 -13.52 28.03 -1.60
CA GLU A 77 -12.68 28.23 -0.41
C GLU A 77 -11.52 29.24 -0.64
N GLY A 78 -11.47 29.88 -1.83
CA GLY A 78 -10.51 30.94 -2.15
C GLY A 78 -9.19 30.46 -2.77
N TRP A 79 -9.02 29.16 -2.99
CA TRP A 79 -7.84 28.62 -3.65
C TRP A 79 -7.90 28.93 -5.15
N GLY A 80 -6.89 29.64 -5.66
CA GLY A 80 -6.79 30.06 -7.07
C GLY A 80 -6.95 31.56 -7.35
N ASN A 81 -7.11 32.40 -6.31
CA ASN A 81 -7.15 33.87 -6.43
C ASN A 81 -5.80 34.56 -6.16
N GLU A 82 -4.68 33.88 -6.41
CA GLU A 82 -3.34 34.49 -6.38
C GLU A 82 -2.79 34.59 -7.82
N ASN A 83 -3.21 35.65 -8.53
CA ASN A 83 -2.49 36.33 -9.63
C ASN A 83 -3.45 37.22 -10.46
N LYS A 84 -4.07 38.22 -9.81
CA LYS A 84 -4.62 39.40 -10.50
C LYS A 84 -4.08 40.69 -9.90
N GLY A 85 -2.77 40.74 -9.72
CA GLY A 85 -2.05 41.92 -9.30
C GLY A 85 -0.62 41.81 -9.78
N VAL A 86 -0.35 42.36 -10.96
CA VAL A 86 0.88 42.97 -11.48
C VAL A 86 0.79 42.83 -13.01
N SER A 87 0.15 43.79 -13.66
CA SER A 87 0.57 44.24 -14.99
C SER A 87 0.03 45.64 -15.27
N SER A 88 0.97 46.57 -15.41
CA SER A 88 0.87 47.96 -15.90
C SER A 88 0.28 49.00 -14.95
#